data_AF-A0A1A2DN77-F1
#
_entry.id   AF-A0A1A2DN77-F1
#
_cell.length_a   1.000
_cell.length_b   1.000
_cell.length_c   1.000
_cell.angle_alpha   90.00
_cell.angle_beta   90.00
_cell.angle_gamma   90.00
#
_symmetry.space_group_name_H-M   'P 1'
#
loop_
_entity.id
_entity.type
_entity.pdbx_description
1 polymer ?
#
loop_
_entity_poly.entity_id
_entity_poly.type
_entity_poly.pdbx_seq_one_letter_code
_entity_poly.pdbx_strand_id
1 'polypeptide(L)' 'MNSLVPPTVRQARWLILGGIFALVLGVLRGYAFFAHGGLIFLMLSVLFVGIGAASIIASVLRLRLGDPPRDGDARR' A
#
# COMPACT_ATOMS: atom_id res chain seq x y z
N MET A 1 -20.09 -6.53 16.85
CA MET A 1 -19.93 -6.73 15.39
C MET A 1 -18.61 -7.45 15.13
N ASN A 2 -18.61 -8.78 15.19
CA ASN A 2 -17.41 -9.56 14.90
C ASN A 2 -17.17 -9.49 13.39
N SER A 3 -16.17 -8.72 12.95
CA SER A 3 -15.81 -8.70 11.53
C SER A 3 -15.38 -10.11 11.15
N LEU A 4 -16.12 -10.74 10.23
CA LEU A 4 -15.80 -12.05 9.67
C LEU A 4 -14.39 -12.10 9.03
N VAL A 5 -13.80 -10.92 8.79
CA VAL A 5 -12.51 -10.74 8.14
C VAL A 5 -11.41 -10.50 9.19
N PRO A 6 -10.31 -11.28 9.16
CA PRO A 6 -9.16 -11.07 10.03
C PRO A 6 -8.61 -9.63 9.96
N PRO A 7 -8.13 -9.07 11.08
CA PRO A 7 -7.62 -7.70 11.13
C PRO A 7 -6.42 -7.48 10.19
N THR A 8 -5.53 -8.46 10.02
CA THR A 8 -4.47 -8.43 9.00
C THR A 8 -4.99 -8.17 7.59
N VAL A 9 -6.04 -8.90 7.19
CA VAL A 9 -6.65 -8.77 5.85
C VAL A 9 -7.27 -7.39 5.65
N ARG A 10 -7.92 -6.84 6.69
CA ARG A 10 -8.46 -5.49 6.63
C ARG A 10 -7.35 -4.44 6.47
N GLN A 11 -6.25 -4.56 7.20
CA GLN A 11 -5.13 -3.62 7.13
C GLN A 11 -4.38 -3.74 5.80
N ALA A 12 -4.18 -4.95 5.30
CA ALA A 12 -3.65 -5.23 3.97
C ALA A 12 -4.51 -4.57 2.87
N ARG A 13 -5.84 -4.67 2.97
CA ARG A 13 -6.76 -4.03 2.01
C ARG A 13 -6.56 -2.50 1.94
N TRP A 14 -6.37 -1.85 3.08
CA TRP A 14 -6.11 -0.40 3.12
C TRP A 14 -4.74 -0.03 2.57
N LEU A 15 -3.71 -0.84 2.82
CA LEU A 15 -2.38 -0.65 2.23
C LEU A 15 -2.40 -0.82 0.70
N ILE A 16 -3.12 -1.80 0.19
CA ILE A 16 -3.31 -1.98 -1.25
C ILE A 16 -4.02 -0.76 -1.84
N LEU A 17 -5.10 -0.30 -1.21
CA LEU A 17 -5.84 0.87 -1.70
C LEU A 17 -4.97 2.13 -1.74
N GLY A 18 -4.21 2.41 -0.68
CA GLY A 18 -3.28 3.54 -0.63
C GLY A 18 -2.15 3.40 -1.67
N GLY A 19 -1.64 2.18 -1.87
CA GLY A 19 -0.60 1.91 -2.86
C GLY A 19 -1.08 2.11 -4.30
N ILE A 20 -2.30 1.68 -4.63
CA ILE A 20 -2.92 1.90 -5.93
C ILE A 20 -3.11 3.40 -6.17
N PHE A 21 -3.61 4.14 -5.18
CA PHE A 21 -3.80 5.58 -5.30
C PHE A 21 -2.47 6.31 -5.56
N ALA A 22 -1.42 5.95 -4.82
CA ALA A 22 -0.08 6.48 -5.04
C ALA A 22 0.43 6.15 -6.45
N LEU A 23 0.26 4.92 -6.94
CA LEU A 23 0.65 4.54 -8.31
C LEU A 23 -0.07 5.39 -9.37
N VAL A 24 -1.38 5.58 -9.24
CA VAL A 24 -2.16 6.40 -10.18
C VAL A 24 -1.63 7.84 -10.20
N LEU A 25 -1.40 8.43 -9.04
CA LEU A 25 -0.81 9.78 -8.95
C LEU A 25 0.58 9.84 -9.57
N GLY A 26 1.41 8.82 -9.33
CA GLY A 26 2.73 8.71 -9.92
C GLY A 26 2.68 8.67 -11.45
N VAL A 27 1.84 7.81 -12.01
CA VAL A 27 1.66 7.69 -13.47
C VAL A 27 1.15 8.99 -14.09
N LEU A 28 0.14 9.63 -13.48
CA LEU A 28 -0.37 10.92 -13.94
C LEU A 28 0.73 12.00 -13.95
N ARG A 29 1.58 12.01 -12.92
CA ARG A 29 2.71 12.94 -12.84
C ARG A 29 3.80 12.64 -13.86
N GLY A 30 4.08 11.36 -14.10
CA GLY A 30 5.00 10.92 -15.16
C GLY A 30 4.50 11.38 -16.53
N TYR A 31 3.21 11.22 -16.81
CA TYR A 31 2.61 11.74 -18.05
C TYR A 31 2.74 13.27 -18.15
N ALA A 32 2.44 14.01 -17.08
CA ALA A 32 2.60 15.46 -17.05
C ALA A 32 4.05 15.91 -17.31
N PHE A 33 5.04 15.15 -16.81
CA PHE A 33 6.45 15.40 -17.11
C PHE A 33 6.74 15.26 -18.61
N PHE A 34 6.29 14.18 -19.25
CA PHE A 34 6.49 13.99 -20.69
C PHE A 34 5.74 15.04 -21.53
N ALA A 35 4.55 15.46 -21.09
CA ALA A 35 3.72 16.40 -21.83
C ALA A 35 4.18 17.85 -21.71
N HIS A 36 4.70 18.28 -20.56
CA HIS A 36 4.95 19.71 -20.28
C HIS A 36 6.41 20.00 -19.91
N GLY A 37 7.22 18.98 -19.65
CA GLY A 37 8.54 19.12 -19.05
C GLY A 37 8.46 19.56 -17.58
N GLY A 38 9.53 19.30 -16.82
CA GLY A 38 9.67 19.81 -15.45
C GLY A 38 10.12 18.76 -14.44
N LEU A 39 11.34 18.95 -13.91
CA LEU A 39 11.99 18.02 -12.98
C LEU A 39 11.12 17.66 -11.77
N ILE A 40 10.31 18.61 -11.27
CA ILE A 40 9.40 18.40 -10.14
C ILE A 40 8.37 17.30 -10.44
N PHE A 41 7.81 17.25 -11.64
CA PHE A 41 6.83 16.22 -12.02
C PHE A 41 7.47 14.84 -12.10
N LEU A 42 8.69 14.76 -12.63
CA LEU A 42 9.47 13.52 -12.65
C LEU A 42 9.78 13.04 -11.23
N MET A 43 10.25 13.94 -10.36
CA MET A 43 10.61 13.60 -8.98
C MET A 43 9.39 13.12 -8.18
N LEU A 44 8.25 13.80 -8.32
CA LEU A 44 6.99 13.38 -7.73
C LEU A 44 6.50 12.04 -8.31
N SER A 45 6.64 11.82 -9.62
CA SER A 45 6.32 10.54 -10.26
C SER A 45 7.09 9.40 -9.60
N VAL A 46 8.41 9.53 -9.49
CA VAL A 46 9.28 8.52 -8.87
C VAL A 46 8.90 8.29 -7.41
N LEU A 47 8.67 9.37 -6.65
CA LEU A 47 8.27 9.30 -5.24
C LEU A 47 6.96 8.51 -5.08
N PHE A 48 5.92 8.87 -5.82
CA PHE A 48 4.61 8.25 -5.71
C PHE A 48 4.60 6.79 -6.19
N VAL A 49 5.31 6.48 -7.28
CA VAL A 49 5.51 5.09 -7.73
C VAL A 49 6.25 4.27 -6.67
N GLY A 50 7.29 4.85 -6.06
CA GLY A 50 8.05 4.20 -4.98
C GLY A 50 7.19 3.89 -3.75
N ILE A 51 6.38 4.85 -3.29
CA ILE A 51 5.42 4.65 -2.19
C ILE A 51 4.41 3.56 -2.55
N GLY A 52 3.90 3.58 -3.78
CA GLY A 52 2.97 2.57 -4.28
C GLY A 52 3.56 1.16 -4.23
N ALA A 53 4.77 0.99 -4.76
CA ALA A 53 5.48 -0.29 -4.73
C ALA A 53 5.76 -0.76 -3.29
N ALA A 54 6.24 0.13 -2.42
CA ALA A 54 6.50 -0.18 -1.01
C ALA A 54 5.22 -0.62 -0.28
N SER A 55 4.09 0.03 -0.55
CA SER A 55 2.80 -0.31 0.06
C SER A 55 2.31 -1.70 -0.37
N ILE A 56 2.48 -2.06 -1.66
CA ILE A 56 2.16 -3.40 -2.15
C ILE A 56 3.05 -4.45 -1.46
N ILE A 57 4.36 -4.22 -1.39
CA ILE A 57 5.31 -5.12 -0.73
C ILE A 57 4.95 -5.32 0.74
N ALA A 58 4.67 -4.22 1.47
CA ALA A 58 4.26 -4.26 2.87
C ALA A 58 2.95 -5.05 3.07
N SER A 59 2.02 -4.91 2.13
CA SER A 59 0.75 -5.64 2.16
C SER A 59 0.95 -7.14 1.92
N VAL A 60 1.82 -7.53 0.97
CA VAL A 60 2.17 -8.94 0.71
C VAL A 60 2.88 -9.55 1.90
N LEU A 61 3.83 -8.84 2.51
CA LEU A 61 4.52 -9.28 3.73
C LEU A 61 3.52 -9.55 4.85
N ARG A 62 2.58 -8.63 5.11
CA ARG A 62 1.55 -8.83 6.14
C ARG A 62 0.64 -10.02 5.86
N LEU A 63 0.24 -10.24 4.61
CA LEU A 63 -0.56 -11.40 4.23
C LEU A 63 0.22 -12.72 4.41
N ARG A 64 1.54 -12.71 4.18
CA ARG A 64 2.40 -13.88 4.39
C ARG A 64 2.71 -14.17 5.86
N LEU A 65 2.91 -13.13 6.67
CA LEU A 65 3.24 -13.25 8.10
C LEU A 65 2.05 -13.68 8.96
N GLY A 66 0.82 -13.48 8.48
CA GLY A 66 -0.40 -13.84 9.22
C GLY A 66 -0.61 -12.98 10.48
N ASP A 67 -1.71 -13.24 11.19
CA ASP A 67 -1.97 -12.61 12.49
C ASP A 67 -1.18 -13.36 13.58
N PRO A 68 -0.48 -12.67 14.50
CA PRO A 68 0.11 -13.32 15.66
C PRO A 68 -0.97 -14.01 16.51
N PRO A 69 -0.64 -15.11 17.21
CA PRO A 69 -1.59 -15.80 18.08
C PRO A 69 -2.18 -14.78 19.06
N ARG A 70 -3.51 -14.72 19.18
CA ARG A 70 -4.13 -13.89 20.21
C ARG A 70 -3.73 -14.47 21.56
N ASP A 71 -3.17 -13.64 22.44
CA ASP A 71 -2.77 -13.97 23.83
C ASP A 71 -3.91 -14.47 24.75
N GLY A 72 -5.05 -14.88 24.19
CA GLY A 72 -6.23 -15.38 24.90
C GLY A 72 -6.35 -16.90 25.01
N ASP A 73 -5.59 -17.69 24.23
CA ASP A 73 -5.72 -19.16 24.23
C ASP A 73 -4.76 -19.87 25.22
N ALA A 74 -3.85 -19.14 25.86
CA ALA A 74 -2.93 -19.69 26.87
C ALA A 74 -3.55 -19.84 28.28
N ARG A 75 -4.87 -19.59 28.43
CA ARG A 75 -5.60 -19.72 29.71
C ARG A 75 -6.89 -20.56 29.58
N ARG A 76 -6.82 -21.71 28.91
CA ARG A 76 -7.84 -22.75 29.06
C ARG A 76 -7.20 -24.12 29.23
#